data_AF-A0A1F9HC74-F1
#
_entry.id   AF-A0A1F9HC74-F1
#
_cell.length_a   1.000
_cell.length_b   1.000
_cell.length_c   1.000
_cell.angle_alpha   90.00
_cell.angle_beta   90.00
_cell.angle_gamma   90.00
#
_symmetry.space_group_name_H-M   'P 1'
#
loop_
_entity.id
_entity.type
_entity.pdbx_description
1 polymer ?
#
loop_
_entity_poly.entity_id
_entity_poly.type
_entity_poly.pdbx_seq_one_letter_code
_entity_poly.pdbx_strand_id
1 'polypeptide(L)'
;MSIFLIGYRVFRILTQLVNFVGIFVVFTPSVVYASTFSHDGYLRLYHSHRHEFLEIEYEKNKQFIPSALDKINYFMRSRDSGKVAEIKPELIILLDHLGDHFKIDTIEVICGYRSSEFNRKLKNAGRNVADFSTHILGMAADIHFDEVPESSLASYAWKLKQGGVGYYPDLMMVHVDLGEKRKWQEGSFSNRTDIGIFNPESSLQLKTDRAFYFSKDAIGLTVNFPKKSFQLSVEKFHLGQWRKVGQLTFVSNQTIKIQDLGISPGKYRFRYEEASHWQNSNEFYFKR
;
A
#
# COMPACT_ATOMS: atom_id res chain seq x y z
N MET A 1 -29.53 -16.21 105.20
CA MET A 1 -28.08 -15.90 105.19
C MET A 1 -27.64 -15.93 103.73
N SER A 2 -27.61 -14.77 103.05
CA SER A 2 -26.41 -13.92 102.89
C SER A 2 -25.42 -14.60 101.93
N ILE A 3 -24.89 -14.08 100.81
CA ILE A 3 -24.68 -12.73 100.26
C ILE A 3 -24.23 -12.94 98.77
N PHE A 4 -24.58 -12.00 97.87
CA PHE A 4 -23.95 -11.51 96.61
C PHE A 4 -22.89 -12.35 95.82
N LEU A 5 -22.60 -12.21 94.51
CA LEU A 5 -22.46 -11.05 93.61
C LEU A 5 -22.14 -11.56 92.16
N ILE A 6 -22.80 -11.01 91.13
CA ILE A 6 -22.31 -10.62 89.76
C ILE A 6 -21.57 -11.60 88.82
N GLY A 7 -21.99 -11.65 87.54
CA GLY A 7 -21.01 -11.73 86.42
C GLY A 7 -21.44 -12.38 85.09
N TYR A 8 -21.91 -11.55 84.16
CA TYR A 8 -21.77 -11.61 82.68
C TYR A 8 -22.07 -12.89 81.85
N ARG A 9 -22.96 -12.67 80.87
CA ARG A 9 -23.28 -13.48 79.67
C ARG A 9 -22.02 -13.84 78.85
N VAL A 10 -22.07 -14.93 78.07
CA VAL A 10 -21.86 -14.95 76.61
C VAL A 10 -22.27 -16.32 76.02
N PHE A 11 -23.13 -16.26 75.02
CA PHE A 11 -23.58 -17.34 74.13
C PHE A 11 -22.41 -17.86 73.28
N ARG A 12 -22.26 -19.18 73.15
CA ARG A 12 -21.30 -19.80 72.24
C ARG A 12 -22.06 -20.62 71.19
N ILE A 13 -22.33 -20.01 70.02
CA ILE A 13 -22.78 -20.72 68.82
C ILE A 13 -21.57 -20.81 67.88
N LEU A 14 -21.17 -22.04 67.57
CA LEU A 14 -20.20 -22.38 66.54
C LEU A 14 -20.82 -22.14 65.16
N THR A 15 -20.31 -21.16 64.41
CA THR A 15 -20.54 -21.05 62.96
C THR A 15 -19.25 -21.42 62.23
N GLN A 16 -19.32 -22.49 61.42
CA GLN A 16 -18.25 -22.91 60.53
C GLN A 16 -18.13 -21.89 59.38
N LEU A 17 -16.94 -21.35 59.19
CA LEU A 17 -16.58 -20.52 58.03
C LEU A 17 -16.18 -21.44 56.87
N VAL A 18 -17.00 -21.50 55.83
CA VAL A 18 -16.63 -22.07 54.53
C VAL A 18 -16.00 -20.95 53.71
N ASN A 19 -14.68 -20.99 53.55
CA ASN A 19 -13.95 -20.08 52.65
C ASN A 19 -14.19 -20.50 51.20
N PHE A 20 -15.12 -19.83 50.51
CA PHE A 20 -15.22 -19.90 49.05
C PHE A 20 -14.17 -18.96 48.42
N VAL A 21 -13.05 -19.50 47.99
CA VAL A 21 -12.11 -18.80 47.10
C VAL A 21 -12.70 -18.89 45.69
N GLY A 22 -13.45 -17.86 45.28
CA GLY A 22 -13.93 -17.73 43.91
C GLY A 22 -12.77 -17.40 42.98
N ILE A 23 -12.36 -18.36 42.15
CA ILE A 23 -11.45 -18.11 41.02
C ILE A 23 -12.25 -17.34 39.96
N PHE A 24 -12.04 -16.04 39.86
CA PHE A 24 -12.51 -15.24 38.72
C PHE A 24 -11.62 -15.54 37.51
N VAL A 25 -12.05 -16.46 36.66
CA VAL A 25 -11.46 -16.63 35.33
C VAL A 25 -11.94 -15.47 34.46
N VAL A 26 -11.06 -14.49 34.24
CA VAL A 26 -11.30 -13.40 33.29
C VAL A 26 -11.14 -13.97 31.89
N PHE A 27 -12.24 -14.38 31.27
CA PHE A 27 -12.28 -14.63 29.84
C PHE A 27 -12.21 -13.28 29.12
N THR A 28 -11.05 -12.95 28.55
CA THR A 28 -10.99 -11.86 27.55
C THR A 28 -11.70 -12.37 26.30
N PRO A 29 -12.85 -11.81 25.90
CA PRO A 29 -13.48 -12.21 24.64
C PRO A 29 -12.50 -11.89 23.51
N SER A 30 -12.00 -12.93 22.84
CA SER A 30 -11.27 -12.76 21.59
C SER A 30 -12.31 -12.40 20.55
N VAL A 31 -12.30 -11.15 20.08
CA VAL A 31 -13.16 -10.74 18.96
C VAL A 31 -12.64 -11.46 17.72
N VAL A 32 -13.39 -12.46 17.27
CA VAL A 32 -13.14 -13.13 15.98
C VAL A 32 -13.74 -12.24 14.90
N TYR A 33 -12.90 -11.55 14.15
CA TYR A 33 -13.33 -10.87 12.93
C TYR A 33 -13.56 -11.92 11.86
N ALA A 34 -14.81 -12.09 11.41
CA ALA A 34 -15.09 -12.90 10.24
C ALA A 34 -14.59 -12.17 8.99
N SER A 35 -13.46 -12.59 8.44
CA SER A 35 -12.92 -12.02 7.20
C SER A 35 -13.88 -12.30 6.05
N THR A 36 -14.38 -11.26 5.38
CA THR A 36 -15.29 -11.40 4.23
C THR A 36 -14.57 -11.86 2.95
N PHE A 37 -13.25 -11.77 2.92
CA PHE A 37 -12.42 -12.12 1.77
C PHE A 37 -11.36 -13.17 2.15
N SER A 38 -10.86 -13.91 1.17
CA SER A 38 -9.68 -14.77 1.36
C SER A 38 -8.43 -13.90 1.40
N HIS A 39 -7.58 -14.11 2.38
CA HIS A 39 -6.34 -13.37 2.59
C HIS A 39 -5.40 -14.23 3.44
N ASP A 40 -4.08 -14.02 3.35
CA ASP A 40 -3.08 -14.83 4.05
C ASP A 40 -2.61 -14.25 5.39
N GLY A 41 -3.00 -13.00 5.70
CA GLY A 41 -2.65 -12.32 6.94
C GLY A 41 -1.28 -11.64 6.88
N TYR A 42 -0.71 -11.49 5.69
CA TYR A 42 0.62 -10.96 5.45
C TYR A 42 0.59 -9.81 4.43
N LEU A 43 1.39 -8.78 4.67
CA LEU A 43 1.49 -7.64 3.78
C LEU A 43 2.94 -7.24 3.55
N ARG A 44 3.24 -6.94 2.28
CA ARG A 44 4.40 -6.13 1.89
C ARG A 44 3.90 -4.85 1.27
N LEU A 45 4.24 -3.73 1.90
CA LEU A 45 3.81 -2.39 1.52
C LEU A 45 5.04 -1.54 1.22
N TYR A 46 4.97 -0.74 0.17
CA TYR A 46 5.95 0.29 -0.15
C TYR A 46 5.26 1.65 -0.28
N HIS A 47 5.74 2.67 0.43
CA HIS A 47 5.13 4.00 0.43
C HIS A 47 5.82 4.92 -0.58
N SER A 48 5.14 5.27 -1.68
CA SER A 48 5.75 5.96 -2.83
C SER A 48 6.39 7.31 -2.49
N HIS A 49 5.73 8.12 -1.66
CA HIS A 49 6.21 9.45 -1.28
C HIS A 49 7.28 9.47 -0.17
N ARG A 50 7.35 8.41 0.64
CA ARG A 50 8.19 8.39 1.84
C ARG A 50 9.33 7.38 1.73
N HIS A 51 9.33 6.59 0.66
CA HIS A 51 10.31 5.55 0.37
C HIS A 51 10.49 4.56 1.54
N GLU A 52 9.41 4.34 2.30
CA GLU A 52 9.38 3.36 3.39
C GLU A 52 8.86 2.02 2.89
N PHE A 53 9.40 0.96 3.46
CA PHE A 53 8.97 -0.41 3.21
C PHE A 53 8.50 -1.04 4.53
N LEU A 54 7.41 -1.79 4.47
CA LEU A 54 6.88 -2.56 5.59
C LEU A 54 6.55 -3.98 5.12
N GLU A 55 7.13 -4.97 5.77
CA GLU A 55 6.80 -6.38 5.61
C GLU A 55 6.31 -6.90 6.95
N ILE A 56 5.10 -7.45 6.99
CA ILE A 56 4.43 -7.74 8.26
C ILE A 56 3.36 -8.83 8.18
N GLU A 57 3.43 -9.80 9.10
CA GLU A 57 2.31 -10.67 9.47
C GLU A 57 1.41 -9.88 10.43
N TYR A 58 0.19 -9.54 10.00
CA TYR A 58 -0.74 -8.73 10.78
C TYR A 58 -1.88 -9.55 11.40
N GLU A 59 -2.13 -10.74 10.87
CA GLU A 59 -3.10 -11.70 11.38
C GLU A 59 -2.47 -13.09 11.46
N LYS A 60 -2.71 -13.79 12.56
CA LYS A 60 -2.28 -15.18 12.75
C LYS A 60 -3.39 -15.97 13.39
N ASN A 61 -3.70 -17.15 12.85
CA ASN A 61 -4.78 -18.01 13.35
C ASN A 61 -6.12 -17.25 13.51
N LYS A 62 -6.46 -16.37 12.56
CA LYS A 62 -7.67 -15.53 12.59
C LYS A 62 -7.74 -14.53 13.75
N GLN A 63 -6.60 -14.17 14.32
CA GLN A 63 -6.48 -13.12 15.33
C GLN A 63 -5.50 -12.05 14.85
N PHE A 64 -5.93 -10.79 14.89
CA PHE A 64 -5.04 -9.67 14.60
C PHE A 64 -3.95 -9.55 15.66
N ILE A 65 -2.76 -9.21 15.22
CA ILE A 65 -1.60 -8.94 16.07
C ILE A 65 -1.60 -7.43 16.36
N PRO A 66 -1.91 -6.96 17.59
CA PRO A 66 -2.08 -5.52 17.86
C PRO A 66 -0.85 -4.68 17.50
N SER A 67 0.34 -5.17 17.86
CA SER A 67 1.60 -4.50 17.52
C SER A 67 1.86 -4.41 16.02
N ALA A 68 1.27 -5.31 15.23
CA ALA A 68 1.36 -5.24 13.78
C ALA A 68 0.40 -4.20 13.20
N LEU A 69 -0.81 -4.12 13.74
CA LEU A 69 -1.75 -3.04 13.40
C LEU A 69 -1.16 -1.67 13.71
N ASP A 70 -0.46 -1.50 14.83
CA ASP A 70 0.23 -0.24 15.17
C ASP A 70 1.31 0.14 14.15
N LYS A 71 2.08 -0.84 13.66
CA LYS A 71 3.07 -0.61 12.59
C LYS A 71 2.39 -0.24 11.27
N ILE A 72 1.26 -0.86 10.94
CA ILE A 72 0.47 -0.50 9.76
C ILE A 72 -0.10 0.91 9.91
N ASN A 73 -0.65 1.27 11.06
CA ASN A 73 -1.14 2.61 11.37
C ASN A 73 -0.04 3.66 11.17
N TYR A 74 1.16 3.39 11.68
CA TYR A 74 2.31 4.27 11.47
C TYR A 74 2.73 4.33 10.00
N PHE A 75 2.76 3.21 9.28
CA PHE A 75 3.10 3.19 7.86
C PHE A 75 2.09 3.97 7.01
N MET A 76 0.81 3.88 7.34
CA MET A 76 -0.30 4.54 6.64
C MET A 76 -0.55 5.98 7.12
N ARG A 77 0.29 6.53 8.00
CA ARG A 77 0.14 7.87 8.58
C ARG A 77 0.06 8.97 7.53
N SER A 78 -0.49 10.11 7.92
CA SER A 78 -0.62 11.26 7.02
C SER A 78 0.75 11.75 6.56
N ARG A 79 0.99 11.71 5.25
CA ARG A 79 2.32 12.01 4.68
C ARG A 79 2.82 13.42 4.90
N ASP A 80 1.91 14.39 5.08
CA ASP A 80 2.26 15.81 5.28
C ASP A 80 2.55 16.12 6.74
N SER A 81 1.74 15.61 7.67
CA SER A 81 1.84 15.94 9.10
C SER A 81 2.49 14.85 9.96
N GLY A 82 2.67 13.64 9.43
CA GLY A 82 3.11 12.47 10.19
C GLY A 82 2.06 11.94 11.19
N LYS A 83 0.87 12.54 11.26
CA LYS A 83 -0.19 12.12 12.20
C LYS A 83 -0.63 10.70 11.90
N VAL A 84 -0.61 9.88 12.94
CA VAL A 84 -1.05 8.49 12.92
C VAL A 84 -2.53 8.42 13.31
N ALA A 85 -3.28 7.54 12.66
CA ALA A 85 -4.63 7.20 13.04
C ALA A 85 -4.82 5.68 12.88
N GLU A 86 -5.85 5.15 13.52
CA GLU A 86 -6.25 3.76 13.34
C GLU A 86 -6.72 3.54 11.89
N ILE A 87 -6.10 2.57 11.22
CA ILE A 87 -6.56 2.04 9.95
C ILE A 87 -7.52 0.91 10.23
N LYS A 88 -8.68 0.93 9.58
CA LYS A 88 -9.69 -0.09 9.80
C LYS A 88 -9.17 -1.47 9.36
N PRO A 89 -9.26 -2.52 10.22
CA PRO A 89 -8.78 -3.86 9.86
C PRO A 89 -9.41 -4.41 8.57
N GLU A 90 -10.64 -4.02 8.26
CA GLU A 90 -11.31 -4.39 7.01
C GLU A 90 -10.63 -3.80 5.77
N LEU A 91 -9.99 -2.62 5.89
CA LEU A 91 -9.20 -2.04 4.81
C LEU A 91 -7.90 -2.81 4.64
N ILE A 92 -7.28 -3.22 5.75
CA ILE A 92 -6.05 -4.04 5.73
C ILE A 92 -6.32 -5.38 5.03
N ILE A 93 -7.42 -6.06 5.40
CA ILE A 93 -7.87 -7.30 4.74
C ILE A 93 -8.18 -7.05 3.26
N LEU A 94 -8.83 -5.94 2.91
CA LEU A 94 -9.11 -5.62 1.50
C LEU A 94 -7.80 -5.48 0.71
N LEU A 95 -6.80 -4.80 1.27
CA LEU A 95 -5.50 -4.63 0.62
C LEU A 95 -4.77 -5.98 0.45
N ASP A 96 -4.71 -6.79 1.51
CA ASP A 96 -4.15 -8.15 1.48
C ASP A 96 -4.84 -8.98 0.38
N HIS A 97 -6.17 -9.05 0.42
CA HIS A 97 -6.97 -9.78 -0.58
C HIS A 97 -6.69 -9.33 -2.03
N LEU A 98 -6.55 -8.03 -2.28
CA LEU A 98 -6.20 -7.52 -3.61
C LEU A 98 -4.79 -7.97 -4.00
N GLY A 99 -3.84 -7.93 -3.07
CA GLY A 99 -2.48 -8.44 -3.27
C GLY A 99 -2.46 -9.91 -3.68
N ASP A 100 -3.15 -10.74 -2.90
CA ASP A 100 -3.31 -12.18 -3.11
C ASP A 100 -3.99 -12.50 -4.44
N HIS A 101 -5.12 -11.85 -4.73
CA HIS A 101 -5.87 -12.08 -5.97
C HIS A 101 -5.00 -11.85 -7.21
N PHE A 102 -4.26 -10.73 -7.20
CA PHE A 102 -3.38 -10.39 -8.29
C PHE A 102 -2.00 -11.06 -8.19
N LYS A 103 -1.70 -11.83 -7.14
CA LYS A 103 -0.40 -12.49 -6.94
C LYS A 103 0.76 -11.50 -7.08
N ILE A 104 0.59 -10.30 -6.51
CA ILE A 104 1.65 -9.31 -6.47
C ILE A 104 2.48 -9.48 -5.21
N ASP A 105 3.75 -9.17 -5.29
CA ASP A 105 4.64 -9.31 -4.14
C ASP A 105 4.54 -8.11 -3.20
N THR A 106 4.37 -6.90 -3.72
CA THR A 106 4.37 -5.65 -2.95
C THR A 106 3.26 -4.72 -3.42
N ILE A 107 2.48 -4.19 -2.47
CA ILE A 107 1.51 -3.13 -2.72
C ILE A 107 2.20 -1.78 -2.60
N GLU A 108 2.20 -0.97 -3.66
CA GLU A 108 2.62 0.42 -3.55
C GLU A 108 1.46 1.27 -3.01
N VAL A 109 1.66 1.83 -1.83
CA VAL A 109 0.74 2.77 -1.19
C VAL A 109 1.17 4.19 -1.53
N ILE A 110 0.28 4.92 -2.19
CA ILE A 110 0.46 6.33 -2.51
C ILE A 110 -0.04 7.20 -1.35
N CYS A 111 -1.17 6.82 -0.76
CA CYS A 111 -1.73 7.51 0.41
C CYS A 111 -2.58 6.56 1.26
N GLY A 112 -2.32 6.55 2.56
CA GLY A 112 -3.19 5.95 3.57
C GLY A 112 -4.07 7.00 4.24
N TYR A 113 -4.01 7.10 5.57
CA TYR A 113 -4.69 8.13 6.35
C TYR A 113 -4.29 9.55 5.91
N ARG A 114 -5.26 10.47 5.92
CA ARG A 114 -5.02 11.92 5.70
C ARG A 114 -5.48 12.68 6.93
N SER A 115 -4.62 13.54 7.48
CA SER A 115 -5.09 14.48 8.51
C SER A 115 -6.03 15.51 7.89
N SER A 116 -6.96 16.04 8.70
CA SER A 116 -7.93 17.05 8.23
C SER A 116 -7.24 18.27 7.63
N GLU A 117 -6.07 18.67 8.16
CA GLU A 117 -5.28 19.77 7.61
C GLU A 117 -4.74 19.44 6.21
N PHE A 118 -4.23 18.23 6.01
CA PHE A 118 -3.73 17.80 4.71
C PHE A 118 -4.87 17.69 3.68
N ASN A 119 -6.03 17.17 4.07
CA ASN A 119 -7.20 17.13 3.19
C ASN A 119 -7.63 18.54 2.74
N ARG A 120 -7.63 19.50 3.67
CA ARG A 120 -7.90 20.92 3.36
C ARG A 120 -6.84 21.53 2.46
N LYS A 121 -5.54 21.23 2.67
CA LYS A 121 -4.46 21.68 1.77
C LYS A 121 -4.68 21.17 0.33
N LEU A 122 -5.05 19.90 0.16
CA LEU A 122 -5.35 19.34 -1.16
C LEU A 122 -6.54 20.05 -1.82
N LYS A 123 -7.61 20.30 -1.06
CA LYS A 123 -8.77 21.06 -1.56
C LYS A 123 -8.39 22.48 -1.99
N ASN A 124 -7.62 23.18 -1.17
CA ASN A 124 -7.13 24.53 -1.47
C ASN A 124 -6.19 24.57 -2.70
N ALA A 125 -5.50 23.46 -2.97
CA ALA A 125 -4.68 23.30 -4.18
C ALA A 125 -5.51 22.91 -5.43
N GLY A 126 -6.84 22.98 -5.35
CA GLY A 126 -7.76 22.70 -6.47
C GLY A 126 -7.92 21.22 -6.79
N ARG A 127 -7.54 20.30 -5.89
CA ARG A 127 -7.78 18.87 -6.08
C ARG A 127 -9.22 18.53 -5.73
N ASN A 128 -9.84 17.63 -6.50
CA ASN A 128 -11.18 17.10 -6.25
C ASN A 128 -11.16 16.13 -5.03
N VAL A 129 -11.14 16.69 -3.82
CA VAL A 129 -11.20 15.92 -2.58
C VAL A 129 -12.47 16.25 -1.79
N ALA A 130 -13.16 15.23 -1.29
CA ALA A 130 -14.34 15.41 -0.45
C ALA A 130 -13.96 15.99 0.92
N ASP A 131 -14.84 16.84 1.48
CA ASP A 131 -14.63 17.40 2.83
C ASP A 131 -14.57 16.31 3.91
N PHE A 132 -15.39 15.27 3.76
CA PHE A 132 -15.42 14.08 4.61
C PHE A 132 -14.82 12.89 3.88
N SER A 133 -13.55 13.01 3.47
CA SER A 133 -12.85 11.91 2.81
C SER A 133 -12.72 10.71 3.75
N THR A 134 -12.99 9.52 3.22
CA THR A 134 -12.77 8.22 3.90
C THR A 134 -11.31 8.02 4.34
N HIS A 135 -10.34 8.73 3.74
CA HIS A 135 -8.96 8.77 4.21
C HIS A 135 -8.82 9.39 5.61
N ILE A 136 -9.66 10.35 5.98
CA ILE A 136 -9.63 10.98 7.32
C ILE A 136 -10.15 9.99 8.38
N LEU A 137 -10.90 8.98 7.97
CA LEU A 137 -11.45 7.96 8.86
C LEU A 137 -10.57 6.70 8.96
N GLY A 138 -9.41 6.68 8.29
CA GLY A 138 -8.58 5.46 8.20
C GLY A 138 -9.26 4.32 7.41
N MET A 139 -10.19 4.68 6.52
CA MET A 139 -11.05 3.76 5.78
C MET A 139 -10.74 3.71 4.27
N ALA A 140 -9.67 4.37 3.83
CA ALA A 140 -9.30 4.43 2.42
C ALA A 140 -7.80 4.37 2.19
N ALA A 141 -7.45 3.81 1.03
CA ALA A 141 -6.09 3.78 0.53
C ALA A 141 -6.08 4.08 -0.98
N ASP A 142 -5.05 4.82 -1.37
CA ASP A 142 -4.66 5.06 -2.74
C ASP A 142 -3.48 4.14 -3.06
N ILE A 143 -3.64 3.24 -4.03
CA ILE A 143 -2.70 2.15 -4.30
C ILE A 143 -2.31 2.03 -5.78
N HIS A 144 -1.13 1.46 -6.02
CA HIS A 144 -0.58 1.08 -7.31
C HIS A 144 0.03 -0.32 -7.26
N PHE A 145 -0.16 -1.11 -8.32
CA PHE A 145 0.47 -2.43 -8.49
C PHE A 145 1.36 -2.41 -9.73
N ASP A 146 2.66 -2.61 -9.55
CA ASP A 146 3.67 -2.51 -10.62
C ASP A 146 3.39 -3.44 -11.81
N GLU A 147 2.78 -4.60 -11.58
CA GLU A 147 2.53 -5.63 -12.60
C GLU A 147 1.10 -5.63 -13.16
N VAL A 148 0.19 -4.83 -12.59
CA VAL A 148 -1.25 -4.89 -12.92
C VAL A 148 -1.73 -3.56 -13.49
N PRO A 149 -2.51 -3.57 -14.59
CA PRO A 149 -3.18 -2.36 -15.06
C PRO A 149 -4.17 -1.85 -14.02
N GLU A 150 -4.17 -0.55 -13.75
CA GLU A 150 -5.06 0.09 -12.78
C GLU A 150 -6.53 -0.11 -13.14
N SER A 151 -6.86 -0.18 -14.44
CA SER A 151 -8.22 -0.49 -14.91
C SER A 151 -8.67 -1.88 -14.47
N SER A 152 -7.78 -2.88 -14.49
CA SER A 152 -8.03 -4.24 -14.01
C SER A 152 -8.19 -4.27 -12.49
N LEU A 153 -7.29 -3.59 -11.76
CA LEU A 153 -7.37 -3.44 -10.31
C LEU A 153 -8.67 -2.78 -9.86
N ALA A 154 -9.02 -1.62 -10.43
CA ALA A 154 -10.27 -0.91 -10.14
C ALA A 154 -11.50 -1.75 -10.51
N SER A 155 -11.46 -2.47 -11.63
CA SER A 155 -12.57 -3.33 -12.05
C SER A 155 -12.77 -4.50 -11.09
N TYR A 156 -11.69 -5.10 -10.58
CA TYR A 156 -11.78 -6.17 -9.60
C TYR A 156 -12.23 -5.65 -8.23
N ALA A 157 -11.64 -4.57 -7.73
CA ALA A 157 -12.04 -3.93 -6.48
C ALA A 157 -13.53 -3.56 -6.48
N TRP A 158 -14.06 -3.08 -7.60
CA TRP A 158 -15.49 -2.77 -7.75
C TRP A 158 -16.38 -4.01 -7.62
N LYS A 159 -15.93 -5.18 -8.09
CA LYS A 159 -16.69 -6.44 -7.98
C LYS A 159 -16.79 -6.94 -6.54
N LEU A 160 -15.85 -6.57 -5.67
CA LEU A 160 -15.88 -6.93 -4.24
C LEU A 160 -17.02 -6.22 -3.49
N LYS A 161 -17.54 -5.11 -4.06
CA LYS A 161 -18.66 -4.34 -3.50
C LYS A 161 -18.44 -3.90 -2.04
N GLN A 162 -17.19 -3.61 -1.66
CA GLN A 162 -16.85 -3.28 -0.28
C GLN A 162 -16.97 -1.79 0.07
N GLY A 163 -16.90 -0.92 -0.94
CA GLY A 163 -17.11 0.52 -0.78
C GLY A 163 -16.85 1.27 -2.08
N GLY A 164 -16.28 2.47 -1.96
CA GLY A 164 -15.92 3.32 -3.09
C GLY A 164 -14.70 2.84 -3.86
N VAL A 165 -14.73 3.01 -5.18
CA VAL A 165 -13.58 2.75 -6.07
C VAL A 165 -13.37 3.93 -7.01
N GLY A 166 -12.21 4.59 -6.88
CA GLY A 166 -11.79 5.66 -7.76
C GLY A 166 -10.67 5.21 -8.69
N TYR A 167 -10.74 5.57 -9.96
CA TYR A 167 -9.74 5.22 -10.95
C TYR A 167 -9.06 6.47 -11.51
N TYR A 168 -7.74 6.56 -11.34
CA TYR A 168 -6.93 7.73 -11.68
C TYR A 168 -5.79 7.32 -12.63
N PRO A 169 -6.05 7.11 -13.93
CA PRO A 169 -5.05 6.68 -14.90
C PRO A 169 -3.83 7.60 -14.96
N ASP A 170 -4.04 8.91 -14.89
CA ASP A 170 -2.97 9.91 -15.00
C ASP A 170 -2.01 9.88 -13.81
N LEU A 171 -2.49 9.38 -12.67
CA LEU A 171 -1.74 9.26 -11.42
C LEU A 171 -1.25 7.82 -11.16
N MET A 172 -1.52 6.87 -12.06
CA MET A 172 -1.24 5.44 -11.86
C MET A 172 -1.83 4.88 -10.57
N MET A 173 -3.03 5.31 -10.23
CA MET A 173 -3.57 5.09 -8.90
C MET A 173 -5.00 4.55 -8.97
N VAL A 174 -5.30 3.63 -8.06
CA VAL A 174 -6.65 3.21 -7.73
C VAL A 174 -6.92 3.58 -6.29
N HIS A 175 -8.03 4.26 -6.06
CA HIS A 175 -8.57 4.50 -4.73
C HIS A 175 -9.52 3.37 -4.36
N VAL A 176 -9.38 2.84 -3.14
CA VAL A 176 -10.32 1.89 -2.54
C VAL A 176 -10.70 2.36 -1.14
N ASP A 177 -11.98 2.25 -0.79
CA ASP A 177 -12.46 2.59 0.54
C ASP A 177 -13.57 1.66 1.06
N LEU A 178 -13.90 1.83 2.35
CA LEU A 178 -14.96 1.11 3.07
C LEU A 178 -16.24 1.94 3.25
N GLY A 179 -16.39 3.04 2.51
CA GLY A 179 -17.55 3.93 2.57
C GLY A 179 -18.68 3.49 1.65
N GLU A 180 -19.51 4.45 1.24
CA GLU A 180 -20.62 4.17 0.32
C GLU A 180 -20.14 3.65 -1.04
N LYS A 181 -20.87 2.68 -1.59
CA LYS A 181 -20.56 2.09 -2.89
C LYS A 181 -20.75 3.11 -3.99
N ARG A 182 -19.64 3.54 -4.58
CA ARG A 182 -19.62 4.46 -5.70
C ARG A 182 -18.39 4.19 -6.54
N LYS A 183 -18.49 4.45 -7.84
CA LYS A 183 -17.38 4.30 -8.78
C LYS A 183 -17.19 5.61 -9.52
N TRP A 184 -15.96 6.08 -9.63
CA TRP A 184 -15.62 7.29 -10.39
C TRP A 184 -14.29 7.12 -11.12
N GLN A 185 -14.07 7.97 -12.12
CA GLN A 185 -12.81 8.05 -12.86
C GLN A 185 -12.46 9.53 -13.05
N GLU A 186 -11.17 9.85 -12.89
CA GLU A 186 -10.62 11.18 -13.16
C GLU A 186 -9.35 11.04 -13.99
N GLY A 187 -9.30 11.70 -15.15
CA GLY A 187 -8.16 11.65 -16.07
C GLY A 187 -8.29 10.63 -17.22
N SER A 188 -7.30 10.63 -18.12
CA SER A 188 -7.21 9.76 -19.29
C SER A 188 -5.75 9.49 -19.69
N PHE A 189 -5.40 8.21 -19.87
CA PHE A 189 -4.07 7.78 -20.29
C PHE A 189 -3.53 8.48 -21.56
N SER A 190 -4.41 8.96 -22.43
CA SER A 190 -4.05 9.60 -23.71
C SER A 190 -3.10 10.79 -23.57
N ASN A 191 -3.06 11.44 -22.41
CA ASN A 191 -2.30 12.67 -22.21
C ASN A 191 -0.92 12.44 -21.59
N ARG A 192 -0.52 11.19 -21.31
CA ARG A 192 0.74 10.90 -20.65
C ARG A 192 1.82 10.49 -21.67
N THR A 193 2.71 11.42 -21.97
CA THR A 193 3.85 11.20 -22.88
C THR A 193 5.15 10.83 -22.18
N ASP A 194 5.19 10.93 -20.85
CA ASP A 194 6.39 10.70 -20.04
C ASP A 194 6.08 9.74 -18.90
N ILE A 195 6.92 8.71 -18.75
CA ILE A 195 6.76 7.68 -17.73
C ILE A 195 7.83 7.87 -16.66
N GLY A 196 7.45 7.83 -15.38
CA GLY A 196 8.36 8.12 -14.27
C GLY A 196 8.62 9.60 -14.04
N ILE A 197 9.53 9.91 -13.11
CA ILE A 197 9.99 11.28 -12.86
C ILE A 197 10.71 11.75 -14.11
N PHE A 198 10.03 12.55 -14.94
CA PHE A 198 10.64 13.23 -16.07
C PHE A 198 11.86 14.01 -15.56
N ASN A 199 13.04 13.62 -16.03
CA ASN A 199 14.27 14.32 -15.74
C ASN A 199 14.62 15.21 -16.94
N PRO A 200 14.19 16.49 -16.96
CA PRO A 200 14.48 17.40 -18.07
C PRO A 200 15.99 17.61 -18.27
N GLU A 201 16.77 17.42 -17.21
CA GLU A 201 18.22 17.57 -17.19
C GLU A 201 18.96 16.30 -17.67
N SER A 202 18.24 15.21 -17.96
CA SER A 202 18.84 14.00 -18.55
C SER A 202 19.13 14.24 -20.03
N SER A 203 20.40 14.08 -20.41
CA SER A 203 20.84 14.09 -21.81
C SER A 203 20.18 12.97 -22.64
N LEU A 204 19.89 11.83 -22.01
CA LEU A 204 19.05 10.77 -22.56
C LEU A 204 17.61 11.03 -22.16
N GLN A 205 16.92 11.82 -22.96
CA GLN A 205 15.47 11.87 -22.91
C GLN A 205 14.94 10.59 -23.55
N LEU A 206 14.52 9.66 -22.71
CA LEU A 206 13.96 8.40 -23.14
C LEU A 206 12.46 8.59 -23.34
N LYS A 207 12.07 8.80 -24.60
CA LYS A 207 10.66 8.86 -24.94
C LYS A 207 10.16 7.46 -25.22
N THR A 208 9.45 6.92 -24.25
CA THR A 208 8.61 5.73 -24.35
C THR A 208 7.27 6.13 -24.95
N ASP A 209 6.75 5.35 -25.89
CA ASP A 209 5.50 5.64 -26.60
C ASP A 209 4.22 5.36 -25.79
N ARG A 210 4.29 4.62 -24.67
CA ARG A 210 3.11 4.19 -23.89
C ARG A 210 3.40 4.09 -22.40
N ALA A 211 2.44 4.47 -21.55
CA ALA A 211 2.54 4.36 -20.09
C ALA A 211 2.84 2.94 -19.59
N PHE A 212 2.25 1.94 -20.24
CA PHE A 212 2.39 0.53 -19.92
C PHE A 212 2.65 -0.27 -21.18
N TYR A 213 3.37 -1.35 -21.00
CA TYR A 213 3.62 -2.33 -22.04
C TYR A 213 3.08 -3.68 -21.62
N PHE A 214 2.59 -4.45 -22.58
CA PHE A 214 2.19 -5.84 -22.46
C PHE A 214 3.11 -6.74 -23.28
N SER A 215 2.95 -8.06 -23.16
CA SER A 215 3.90 -9.05 -23.73
C SER A 215 4.15 -8.91 -25.24
N LYS A 216 3.16 -8.40 -25.99
CA LYS A 216 3.25 -8.21 -27.45
C LYS A 216 3.66 -6.79 -27.86
N ASP A 217 3.83 -5.89 -26.92
CA ASP A 217 4.17 -4.51 -27.22
C ASP A 217 5.66 -4.34 -27.49
N ALA A 218 5.96 -3.40 -28.38
CA ALA A 218 7.30 -2.88 -28.56
C ALA A 218 7.44 -1.57 -27.79
N ILE A 219 8.58 -1.36 -27.13
CA ILE A 219 8.93 -0.04 -26.62
C ILE A 219 9.63 0.70 -27.76
N GLY A 220 9.01 1.77 -28.24
CA GLY A 220 9.74 2.80 -28.96
C GLY A 220 10.65 3.50 -27.95
N LEU A 221 11.97 3.32 -28.06
CA LEU A 221 12.94 4.06 -27.26
C LEU A 221 13.53 5.15 -28.16
N THR A 222 13.01 6.37 -28.08
CA THR A 222 13.69 7.49 -28.73
C THR A 222 14.72 8.05 -27.77
N VAL A 223 15.94 8.17 -28.27
CA VAL A 223 17.11 8.60 -27.52
C VAL A 223 17.69 9.80 -28.25
N ASN A 224 17.57 10.99 -27.64
CA ASN A 224 18.13 12.23 -28.16
C ASN A 224 19.60 12.36 -27.77
N PHE A 225 20.44 11.40 -28.18
CA PHE A 225 21.85 11.34 -27.76
C PHE A 225 22.82 11.25 -28.95
N PRO A 226 23.97 11.95 -28.93
CA PRO A 226 24.88 12.03 -30.07
C PRO A 226 25.73 10.77 -30.31
N LYS A 227 25.82 9.84 -29.33
CA LYS A 227 26.55 8.58 -29.54
C LYS A 227 25.75 7.61 -30.42
N LYS A 228 26.43 7.00 -31.40
CA LYS A 228 25.85 5.96 -32.27
C LYS A 228 25.39 4.71 -31.51
N SER A 229 26.12 4.33 -30.46
CA SER A 229 25.77 3.18 -29.61
C SER A 229 26.36 3.30 -28.20
N PHE A 230 25.67 2.75 -27.20
CA PHE A 230 26.15 2.69 -25.81
C PHE A 230 25.46 1.57 -25.03
N GLN A 231 26.01 1.23 -23.86
CA GLN A 231 25.46 0.17 -22.99
C GLN A 231 24.35 0.72 -22.10
N LEU A 232 23.20 0.04 -22.11
CA LEU A 232 22.08 0.28 -21.21
C LEU A 232 21.97 -0.87 -20.22
N SER A 233 22.07 -0.57 -18.93
CA SER A 233 21.67 -1.48 -17.87
C SER A 233 20.15 -1.42 -17.71
N VAL A 234 19.48 -2.56 -17.64
CA VAL A 234 18.06 -2.64 -17.29
C VAL A 234 17.98 -2.87 -15.79
N GLU A 235 17.33 -1.97 -15.06
CA GLU A 235 17.12 -2.09 -13.63
C GLU A 235 15.63 -2.29 -13.33
N LYS A 236 15.32 -3.24 -12.45
CA LYS A 236 13.98 -3.48 -11.90
C LYS A 236 13.87 -2.81 -10.54
N PHE A 237 12.75 -2.15 -10.28
CA PHE A 237 12.41 -1.67 -8.95
C PHE A 237 11.79 -2.80 -8.14
N HIS A 238 12.27 -3.01 -6.92
CA HIS A 238 11.76 -4.01 -6.00
C HIS A 238 12.12 -3.63 -4.56
N LEU A 239 11.13 -3.59 -3.67
CA LEU A 239 11.30 -3.30 -2.24
C LEU A 239 12.09 -2.00 -1.96
N GLY A 240 11.76 -0.93 -2.67
CA GLY A 240 12.45 0.36 -2.49
C GLY A 240 13.81 0.47 -3.19
N GLN A 241 14.26 -0.57 -3.89
CA GLN A 241 15.60 -0.64 -4.47
C GLN A 241 15.55 -0.90 -5.97
N TRP A 242 16.48 -0.26 -6.68
CA TRP A 242 16.75 -0.56 -8.09
C TRP A 242 17.83 -1.63 -8.19
N ARG A 243 17.56 -2.71 -8.91
CA ARG A 243 18.49 -3.82 -9.12
C ARG A 243 18.68 -4.10 -10.59
N LYS A 244 19.92 -4.22 -11.04
CA LYS A 244 20.23 -4.62 -12.41
C LYS A 244 19.70 -6.03 -12.67
N VAL A 245 18.90 -6.18 -13.72
CA VAL A 245 18.32 -7.45 -14.17
C VAL A 245 18.77 -7.84 -15.58
N GLY A 246 19.36 -6.89 -16.31
CA GLY A 246 19.80 -7.12 -17.67
C GLY A 246 20.69 -6.00 -18.18
N GLN A 247 21.18 -6.18 -19.41
CA GLN A 247 21.94 -5.18 -20.12
C GLN A 247 21.77 -5.37 -21.62
N LEU A 248 21.76 -4.28 -22.36
CA LEU A 248 21.70 -4.31 -23.82
C LEU A 248 22.56 -3.20 -24.44
N THR A 249 23.04 -3.44 -25.64
CA THR A 249 23.66 -2.41 -26.48
C THR A 249 22.56 -1.69 -27.22
N PHE A 250 22.39 -0.40 -26.95
CA PHE A 250 21.41 0.42 -27.65
C PHE A 250 22.07 1.14 -28.83
N VAL A 251 21.40 1.17 -29.98
CA VAL A 251 21.77 1.95 -31.15
C VAL A 251 20.74 3.06 -31.36
N SER A 252 21.19 4.27 -31.70
CA SER A 252 20.28 5.42 -31.90
C SER A 252 19.13 5.09 -32.87
N ASN A 253 17.91 5.53 -32.53
CA ASN A 253 16.65 5.27 -33.25
C ASN A 253 16.22 3.79 -33.36
N GLN A 254 16.75 2.92 -32.50
CA GLN A 254 16.32 1.53 -32.41
C GLN A 254 15.03 1.38 -31.58
N THR A 255 14.09 0.60 -32.10
CA THR A 255 12.94 0.09 -31.32
C THR A 255 13.32 -1.24 -30.66
N ILE A 256 12.97 -1.43 -29.39
CA ILE A 256 13.22 -2.68 -28.66
C ILE A 256 11.90 -3.32 -28.27
N LYS A 257 11.73 -4.61 -28.56
CA LYS A 257 10.55 -5.34 -28.08
C LYS A 257 10.73 -5.70 -26.62
N ILE A 258 9.68 -5.56 -25.81
CA ILE A 258 9.71 -5.92 -24.38
C ILE A 258 10.20 -7.35 -24.17
N GLN A 259 9.68 -8.27 -24.99
CA GLN A 259 10.03 -9.69 -24.96
C GLN A 259 11.53 -9.95 -25.15
N ASP A 260 12.25 -9.08 -25.86
CA ASP A 260 13.67 -9.25 -26.14
C ASP A 260 14.53 -8.83 -24.92
N LEU A 261 13.94 -8.16 -23.93
CA LEU A 261 14.61 -7.75 -22.69
C LEU A 261 14.72 -8.90 -21.67
N GLY A 262 13.96 -9.98 -21.84
CA GLY A 262 13.94 -11.11 -20.89
C GLY A 262 13.48 -10.73 -19.48
N ILE A 263 12.69 -9.66 -19.34
CA ILE A 263 12.20 -9.15 -18.04
C ILE A 263 10.82 -9.70 -17.69
N SER A 264 10.52 -9.80 -16.40
CA SER A 264 9.17 -10.14 -15.90
C SER A 264 8.28 -8.90 -15.83
N PRO A 265 6.96 -9.00 -15.61
CA PRO A 265 6.16 -7.85 -15.22
C PRO A 265 6.76 -7.10 -14.02
N GLY A 266 6.55 -5.78 -13.97
CA GLY A 266 7.02 -4.89 -12.90
C GLY A 266 7.41 -3.50 -13.40
N LYS A 267 8.03 -2.73 -12.50
CA LYS A 267 8.56 -1.39 -12.75
C LYS A 267 10.05 -1.42 -13.09
N TYR A 268 10.45 -0.66 -14.10
CA TYR A 268 11.77 -0.69 -14.70
C TYR A 268 12.31 0.70 -15.01
N ARG A 269 13.63 0.80 -15.17
CA ARG A 269 14.32 1.94 -15.80
C ARG A 269 15.56 1.44 -16.52
N PHE A 270 16.07 2.25 -17.43
CA PHE A 270 17.40 2.08 -17.97
C PHE A 270 18.40 2.94 -17.22
N ARG A 271 19.61 2.43 -17.05
CA ARG A 271 20.73 3.15 -16.45
C ARG A 271 21.94 3.09 -17.37
N TYR A 272 22.61 4.22 -17.56
CA TYR A 272 23.69 4.36 -18.53
C TYR A 272 24.75 5.33 -18.02
N GLU A 273 25.92 5.29 -18.64
CA GLU A 273 27.04 6.16 -18.29
C GLU A 273 27.23 7.25 -19.36
N GLU A 274 27.23 8.50 -18.91
CA GLU A 274 27.54 9.67 -19.71
C GLU A 274 28.62 10.49 -19.00
N ALA A 275 29.67 10.87 -19.74
CA ALA A 275 30.74 11.73 -19.22
C ALA A 275 31.28 11.27 -17.85
N SER A 276 31.43 9.95 -17.67
CA SER A 276 31.86 9.30 -16.43
C SER A 276 30.89 9.43 -15.24
N HIS A 277 29.63 9.76 -15.49
CA HIS A 277 28.56 9.83 -14.50
C HIS A 277 27.40 8.89 -14.87
N TRP A 278 26.83 8.25 -13.84
CA TRP A 278 25.66 7.39 -14.02
C TRP A 278 24.39 8.22 -14.12
N GLN A 279 23.61 7.94 -15.15
CA GLN A 279 22.32 8.58 -15.43
C GLN A 279 21.21 7.52 -15.49
N ASN A 280 19.98 7.93 -15.18
CA ASN A 280 18.79 7.08 -15.22
C ASN A 280 17.81 7.61 -16.26
N SER A 281 17.14 6.71 -16.97
CA SER A 281 15.99 7.06 -17.79
C SER A 281 14.74 7.33 -16.94
N ASN A 282 13.72 7.83 -17.61
CA ASN A 282 12.32 7.65 -17.28
C ASN A 282 12.02 6.19 -16.83
N GLU A 283 11.12 6.03 -15.86
CA GLU A 283 10.67 4.71 -15.38
C GLU A 283 9.64 4.16 -16.36
N PHE A 284 9.49 2.85 -16.53
CA PHE A 284 8.43 2.26 -17.34
C PHE A 284 7.88 0.99 -16.68
N TYR A 285 6.68 0.57 -17.06
CA TYR A 285 6.05 -0.60 -16.45
C TYR A 285 5.71 -1.64 -17.51
N PHE A 286 6.11 -2.87 -17.22
CA PHE A 286 5.67 -4.04 -17.95
C PHE A 286 4.52 -4.68 -17.15
N LYS A 287 3.30 -4.59 -17.69
CA LYS A 287 2.08 -5.11 -17.08
C LYS A 287 1.72 -6.48 -17.67
N ARG A 288 0.97 -7.27 -16.90
CA ARG A 288 0.41 -8.57 -17.31
C ARG A 288 -0.75 -8.43 -18.28
#